data_AF-A0A017HTL3-F1
#
_entry.id   AF-A0A017HTL3-F1
#
_cell.length_a   1.000
_cell.length_b   1.000
_cell.length_c   1.000
_cell.angle_alpha   90.00
_cell.angle_beta   90.00
_cell.angle_gamma   90.00
#
_symmetry.space_group_name_H-M   'P 1'
#
loop_
_entity.id
_entity.type
_entity.pdbx_description
1 polymer ?
#
loop_
_entity_poly.entity_id
_entity_poly.type
_entity_poly.pdbx_seq_one_letter_code
_entity_poly.pdbx_strand_id
1 'polypeptide(L)'
;MDRAFAEENAEAMAAFARTMDAANAAYLADPAAWTADSPQVATIAEQTGADPAQVPGILAGFSFIPLSEQLGETWLGLAPATMKMTADFLVTAGRIDAAADDYSGFVNTSIGTAASQ
;
A
#
# COMPACT_ATOMS: atom_id res chain seq x y z
N MET A 1 1.53 -4.63 -10.79
CA MET A 1 0.45 -4.87 -11.79
C MET A 1 1.10 -4.88 -13.16
N ASP A 2 0.69 -5.77 -14.05
CA ASP A 2 1.07 -5.66 -15.46
C ASP A 2 0.46 -4.38 -16.08
N ARG A 3 1.19 -3.72 -16.98
CA ARG A 3 0.77 -2.43 -17.56
C ARG A 3 -0.45 -2.59 -18.47
N ALA A 4 -0.44 -3.59 -19.36
CA ALA A 4 -1.55 -3.80 -20.29
C ALA A 4 -2.84 -4.14 -19.53
N PHE A 5 -2.73 -5.00 -18.50
CA PHE A 5 -3.87 -5.29 -17.63
C PHE A 5 -4.43 -4.03 -16.95
N ALA A 6 -3.56 -3.17 -16.42
CA ALA A 6 -3.99 -1.93 -15.74
C ALA A 6 -4.70 -0.97 -16.71
N GLU A 7 -4.22 -0.86 -17.95
CA GLU A 7 -4.81 -0.02 -18.99
C GLU A 7 -6.17 -0.56 -19.45
N GLU A 8 -6.28 -1.87 -19.69
CA GLU A 8 -7.52 -2.53 -20.09
C GLU A 8 -8.60 -2.50 -18.99
N ASN A 9 -8.20 -2.45 -17.72
CA ASN A 9 -9.10 -2.55 -16.57
C ASN A 9 -9.10 -1.29 -15.70
N ALA A 10 -8.82 -0.12 -16.26
CA ALA A 10 -8.59 1.12 -15.50
C ALA A 10 -9.70 1.46 -14.49
N GLU A 11 -10.97 1.28 -14.86
CA GLU A 11 -12.10 1.52 -13.96
C GLU A 11 -12.13 0.54 -12.77
N ALA A 12 -11.91 -0.75 -13.04
CA ALA A 12 -11.82 -1.77 -11.99
C ALA A 12 -10.62 -1.52 -11.08
N MET A 13 -9.49 -1.03 -11.62
CA MET A 13 -8.32 -0.69 -10.82
C MET A 13 -8.59 0.52 -9.91
N ALA A 14 -9.29 1.54 -10.40
CA ALA A 14 -9.72 2.67 -9.58
C ALA A 14 -10.72 2.24 -8.50
N ALA A 15 -11.67 1.36 -8.83
CA ALA A 15 -12.60 0.78 -7.86
C ALA A 15 -11.88 -0.01 -6.76
N PHE A 16 -10.89 -0.83 -7.15
CA PHE A 16 -10.03 -1.55 -6.20
C PHE A 16 -9.30 -0.57 -5.26
N ALA A 17 -8.67 0.48 -5.79
CA ALA A 17 -8.01 1.49 -4.98
C ALA A 17 -8.96 2.19 -4.00
N ARG A 18 -10.21 2.50 -4.41
CA ARG A 18 -11.25 3.03 -3.51
C ARG A 18 -11.63 2.04 -2.40
N THR A 19 -11.74 0.75 -2.71
CA THR A 19 -12.03 -0.28 -1.70
C THR A 19 -10.90 -0.37 -0.66
N MET A 20 -9.64 -0.29 -1.10
CA MET A 20 -8.49 -0.27 -0.19
C MET A 20 -8.48 0.97 0.69
N ASP A 21 -8.78 2.14 0.13
CA ASP A 21 -8.86 3.39 0.90
C ASP A 21 -9.99 3.35 1.94
N ALA A 22 -11.16 2.80 1.57
CA ALA A 22 -12.28 2.60 2.49
C ALA A 22 -11.90 1.66 3.65
N ALA A 23 -11.10 0.62 3.41
CA ALA A 23 -10.61 -0.27 4.46
C ALA A 23 -9.64 0.46 5.41
N ASN A 24 -8.72 1.28 4.87
CA ASN A 24 -7.85 2.12 5.69
C ASN A 24 -8.68 3.10 6.55
N ALA A 25 -9.65 3.78 5.93
CA ALA A 25 -10.53 4.72 6.62
C ALA A 25 -11.36 4.05 7.73
N ALA A 26 -11.85 2.83 7.51
CA ALA A 26 -12.59 2.08 8.52
C ALA A 26 -11.76 1.76 9.78
N TYR A 27 -10.46 1.48 9.61
CA TYR A 27 -9.55 1.33 10.74
C TYR A 27 -9.25 2.69 11.40
N LEU A 28 -8.89 3.70 10.60
CA LEU A 28 -8.50 5.03 11.09
C LEU A 28 -9.65 5.78 11.80
N ALA A 29 -10.91 5.48 11.47
CA ALA A 29 -12.07 6.10 12.09
C ALA A 29 -12.20 5.76 13.58
N ASP A 30 -11.90 4.51 13.97
CA ASP A 30 -11.90 4.07 15.36
C ASP A 30 -11.00 2.83 15.54
N PRO A 31 -9.67 3.03 15.68
CA PRO A 31 -8.75 1.91 15.89
C PRO A 31 -9.05 1.11 17.16
N ALA A 32 -9.66 1.73 18.18
CA ALA A 32 -9.98 1.08 19.44
C ALA A 32 -11.16 0.10 19.32
N ALA A 33 -12.02 0.25 18.31
CA ALA A 33 -13.09 -0.70 18.01
C ALA A 33 -12.58 -2.04 17.44
N TRP A 34 -11.34 -2.10 16.96
CA TRP A 34 -10.73 -3.29 16.37
C TRP A 34 -10.10 -4.16 17.47
N THR A 35 -10.95 -4.68 18.36
CA THR A 35 -10.57 -5.55 19.47
C THR A 35 -10.38 -7.00 19.02
N ALA A 36 -9.80 -7.85 19.86
CA ALA A 36 -9.57 -9.27 19.57
C ALA A 36 -10.84 -10.04 19.16
N ASP A 37 -12.01 -9.64 19.67
CA ASP A 37 -13.30 -10.27 19.40
C ASP A 37 -14.08 -9.60 18.25
N SER A 38 -13.52 -8.54 17.64
CA SER A 38 -14.16 -7.85 16.52
C SER A 38 -14.18 -8.73 15.26
N PRO A 39 -15.23 -8.63 14.42
CA PRO A 39 -15.30 -9.42 13.19
C PRO A 39 -14.16 -9.10 12.20
N GLN A 40 -13.66 -7.86 12.21
CA GLN A 40 -12.52 -7.45 11.41
C GLN A 40 -11.24 -8.18 11.84
N VAL A 41 -10.96 -8.22 13.15
CA VAL A 41 -9.79 -8.93 13.69
C VAL A 41 -9.92 -10.43 13.48
N ALA A 42 -11.10 -11.02 13.68
CA ALA A 42 -11.34 -12.43 13.39
C ALA A 42 -11.03 -12.77 11.92
N THR A 43 -11.46 -11.93 10.98
CA THR A 43 -11.17 -12.10 9.55
C THR A 43 -9.66 -11.99 9.28
N ILE A 44 -8.98 -11.01 9.86
CA ILE A 44 -7.52 -10.86 9.69
C ILE A 44 -6.77 -12.07 10.24
N ALA A 45 -7.15 -12.52 11.44
CA ALA A 45 -6.56 -13.69 12.07
C ALA A 45 -6.72 -14.96 11.20
N GLU A 46 -7.92 -15.18 10.64
CA GLU A 46 -8.18 -16.29 9.72
C GLU A 46 -7.29 -16.23 8.47
N GLN A 47 -7.17 -15.05 7.84
CA GLN A 47 -6.42 -14.90 6.58
C GLN A 47 -4.90 -14.92 6.78
N THR A 48 -4.41 -14.51 7.95
CA THR A 48 -2.97 -14.39 8.23
C THR A 48 -2.41 -15.55 9.07
N GLY A 49 -3.28 -16.29 9.76
CA GLY A 49 -2.89 -17.30 10.75
C GLY A 49 -2.39 -16.72 12.08
N ALA A 50 -2.53 -15.41 12.30
CA ALA A 50 -2.17 -14.77 13.57
C ALA A 50 -3.16 -15.12 14.68
N ASP A 51 -2.71 -15.08 15.94
CA ASP A 51 -3.60 -15.11 17.10
C ASP A 51 -4.45 -13.83 17.12
N PRO A 52 -5.81 -13.90 17.20
CA PRO A 52 -6.68 -12.73 17.28
C PRO A 52 -6.26 -11.73 18.37
N ALA A 53 -5.71 -12.19 19.50
CA ALA A 53 -5.26 -11.32 20.58
C ALA A 53 -4.06 -10.44 20.21
N GLN A 54 -3.26 -10.85 19.21
CA GLN A 54 -2.08 -10.11 18.75
C GLN A 54 -2.40 -9.08 17.67
N VAL A 55 -3.47 -9.31 16.89
CA VAL A 55 -3.81 -8.48 15.72
C VAL A 55 -3.96 -6.99 16.07
N PRO A 56 -4.66 -6.57 17.15
CA PRO A 56 -4.78 -5.14 17.46
C PRO A 56 -3.41 -4.46 17.69
N GLY A 57 -2.50 -5.16 18.38
CA GLY A 57 -1.14 -4.67 18.61
C GLY A 57 -0.32 -4.58 17.33
N ILE A 58 -0.49 -5.54 16.41
CA ILE A 58 0.14 -5.53 15.09
C ILE A 58 -0.38 -4.35 14.25
N LEU A 59 -1.71 -4.15 14.20
CA LEU A 59 -2.34 -3.04 13.47
C LEU A 59 -1.88 -1.68 14.01
N ALA A 60 -1.75 -1.53 15.32
CA ALA A 60 -1.23 -0.31 15.95
C ALA A 60 0.24 -0.03 15.59
N GLY A 61 1.00 -1.03 15.14
CA GLY A 61 2.37 -0.88 14.66
C GLY A 61 2.48 -0.36 13.23
N PHE A 62 1.37 -0.28 12.49
CA PHE A 62 1.35 0.21 11.11
C PHE A 62 0.77 1.63 11.03
N SER A 63 1.27 2.40 10.06
CA SER A 63 0.59 3.61 9.59
C SER A 63 -0.24 3.27 8.36
N PHE A 64 -1.56 3.46 8.47
CA PHE A 64 -2.48 3.35 7.33
C PHE A 64 -2.65 4.73 6.72
N ILE A 65 -2.49 4.82 5.41
CA ILE A 65 -2.35 6.10 4.71
C ILE A 65 -3.58 6.30 3.83
N PRO A 66 -4.35 7.39 4.01
CA PRO A 66 -5.45 7.72 3.11
C PRO A 66 -4.95 7.93 1.68
N LEU A 67 -5.74 7.57 0.69
CA LEU A 67 -5.40 7.67 -0.73
C LEU A 67 -5.01 9.10 -1.14
N SER A 68 -5.67 10.12 -0.57
CA SER A 68 -5.34 11.52 -0.78
C SER A 68 -3.91 11.89 -0.35
N GLU A 69 -3.40 11.24 0.69
CA GLU A 69 -2.03 11.41 1.15
C GLU A 69 -1.06 10.54 0.34
N GLN A 70 -1.45 9.31 -0.03
CA GLN A 70 -0.61 8.41 -0.83
C GLN A 70 -0.18 9.03 -2.17
N LEU A 71 -1.02 9.86 -2.79
CA LEU A 71 -0.71 10.54 -4.04
C LEU A 71 0.28 11.71 -3.89
N GLY A 72 0.54 12.15 -2.66
CA GLY A 72 1.42 13.28 -2.39
C GLY A 72 2.92 12.97 -2.56
N GLU A 73 3.72 14.03 -2.46
CA GLU A 73 5.19 13.97 -2.61
C GLU A 73 5.84 12.93 -1.70
N THR A 74 5.38 12.80 -0.45
CA THR A 74 6.02 11.90 0.53
C THR A 74 5.96 10.42 0.13
N TRP A 75 4.91 10.03 -0.60
CA TRP A 75 4.62 8.63 -0.91
C TRP A 75 4.85 8.33 -2.38
N LEU A 76 3.80 8.34 -3.22
CA LEU A 76 3.95 7.97 -4.63
C LEU A 76 4.79 8.99 -5.42
N GLY A 77 4.84 10.27 -5.00
CA GLY A 77 5.70 11.27 -5.64
C GLY A 77 7.19 10.98 -5.47
N LEU A 78 7.62 10.56 -4.27
CA LEU A 78 9.02 10.23 -3.97
C LEU A 78 9.39 8.77 -4.29
N ALA A 79 8.40 7.90 -4.56
CA ALA A 79 8.61 6.47 -4.79
C ALA A 79 9.72 6.16 -5.81
N PRO A 80 9.85 6.84 -6.98
CA PRO A 80 10.95 6.60 -7.90
C PRO A 80 12.33 6.80 -7.27
N ALA A 81 12.51 7.89 -6.51
CA ALA A 81 13.77 8.20 -5.85
C ALA A 81 14.09 7.21 -4.71
N THR A 82 13.07 6.82 -3.93
CA THR A 82 13.21 5.81 -2.87
C THR A 82 13.58 4.44 -3.43
N MET A 83 12.98 4.04 -4.56
CA MET A 83 13.34 2.81 -5.27
C MET A 83 14.78 2.85 -5.76
N LYS A 84 15.21 3.97 -6.36
CA LYS A 84 16.61 4.17 -6.78
C LYS A 84 17.58 4.02 -5.62
N MET A 85 17.31 4.70 -4.49
CA MET A 85 18.15 4.62 -3.30
C MET A 85 18.27 3.19 -2.77
N THR A 86 17.16 2.45 -2.76
CA THR A 86 17.15 1.03 -2.35
C THR A 86 17.96 0.17 -3.31
N ALA A 87 17.79 0.37 -4.63
CA ALA A 87 18.54 -0.37 -5.63
C ALA A 87 20.05 -0.09 -5.54
N ASP A 88 20.46 1.17 -5.36
CA ASP A 88 21.86 1.56 -5.18
C ASP A 88 22.48 0.93 -3.92
N PHE A 89 21.71 0.88 -2.83
CA PHE A 89 22.14 0.18 -1.63
C PHE A 89 22.34 -1.32 -1.90
N LEU A 90 21.44 -1.96 -2.64
CA LEU A 90 21.55 -3.37 -3.00
C LEU A 90 22.76 -3.66 -3.91
N VAL A 91 23.10 -2.75 -4.83
CA VAL A 91 24.34 -2.83 -5.62
C VAL A 91 25.56 -2.76 -4.70
N THR A 92 25.59 -1.78 -3.80
CA THR A 92 26.69 -1.60 -2.84
C THR A 92 26.85 -2.81 -1.92
N ALA A 93 25.74 -3.46 -1.55
CA ALA A 93 25.72 -4.68 -0.74
C ALA A 93 26.02 -5.97 -1.53
N GLY A 94 26.28 -5.89 -2.85
CA GLY A 94 26.56 -7.04 -3.71
C GLY A 94 25.36 -7.98 -3.89
N ARG A 95 24.13 -7.47 -3.78
CA ARG A 95 22.89 -8.26 -3.93
C ARG A 95 22.33 -8.24 -5.35
N ILE A 96 22.64 -7.21 -6.12
CA ILE A 96 22.32 -7.08 -7.54
C ILE A 96 23.52 -6.47 -8.29
N ASP A 97 23.67 -6.77 -9.57
CA ASP A 97 24.82 -6.32 -10.36
C ASP A 97 24.77 -4.82 -10.71
N ALA A 98 23.57 -4.28 -10.92
CA ALA A 98 23.35 -2.88 -11.28
C ALA A 98 21.94 -2.40 -10.88
N ALA A 99 21.81 -1.08 -10.73
CA ALA A 99 20.54 -0.38 -10.59
C ALA A 99 20.19 0.35 -11.89
N ALA A 100 18.90 0.57 -12.16
CA ALA A 100 18.46 1.42 -13.27
C ALA A 100 18.71 2.90 -12.95
N ASP A 101 18.92 3.73 -13.98
CA ASP A 101 19.13 5.17 -13.78
C ASP A 101 17.85 5.90 -13.35
N ASP A 102 16.68 5.41 -13.78
CA ASP A 102 15.37 5.95 -13.46
C ASP A 102 14.36 4.82 -13.18
N TYR A 103 13.48 5.08 -12.20
CA TYR A 103 12.42 4.18 -11.78
C TYR A 103 11.02 4.78 -11.96
N SER A 104 10.89 5.97 -12.55
CA SER A 104 9.60 6.65 -12.74
C SER A 104 8.59 5.80 -13.51
N GLY A 105 9.04 5.04 -14.51
CA GLY A 105 8.20 4.15 -15.33
C GLY A 105 7.57 2.97 -14.58
N PHE A 106 7.94 2.74 -13.32
CA PHE A 106 7.37 1.72 -12.44
C PHE A 106 6.34 2.28 -11.45
N VAL A 107 6.11 3.59 -11.45
CA VAL A 107 5.09 4.24 -10.63
C VAL A 107 3.96 4.74 -11.52
N ASN A 108 2.73 4.35 -11.22
CA ASN A 108 1.54 4.81 -11.94
C ASN A 108 0.53 5.42 -10.96
N THR A 109 0.45 6.74 -10.94
CA THR A 109 -0.49 7.49 -10.08
C THR A 109 -1.88 7.64 -10.70
N SER A 110 -2.07 7.34 -11.99
CA SER A 110 -3.34 7.59 -12.68
C SER A 110 -4.51 6.81 -12.06
N ILE A 111 -4.25 5.60 -11.55
CA ILE A 111 -5.23 4.76 -10.87
C ILE A 111 -5.72 5.46 -9.59
N GLY A 112 -4.79 5.94 -8.76
CA GLY A 112 -5.14 6.66 -7.53
C GLY A 112 -5.85 7.98 -7.83
N THR A 113 -5.40 8.74 -8.83
CA THR A 113 -6.07 9.97 -9.28
C THR A 113 -7.49 9.70 -9.78
N ALA A 114 -7.73 8.60 -10.51
CA ALA A 114 -9.06 8.20 -10.94
C ALA A 114 -9.94 7.70 -9.78
N ALA A 115 -9.33 7.11 -8.76
CA ALA A 115 -10.01 6.65 -7.55
C ALA A 115 -10.45 7.80 -6.63
N SER A 116 -9.76 8.94 -6.67
CA SER A 116 -10.08 10.15 -5.89
C SER A 116 -11.13 11.07 -6.53
N GLN A 117 -11.61 10.75 -7.74
CA GLN A 117 -12.72 11.44 -8.42
C GLN A 117 -14.05 10.75 -8.09
#